data_AF-A0A662HKD3-F1
#
_entry.id   AF-A0A662HKD3-F1
#
_cell.length_a   1.000
_cell.length_b   1.000
_cell.length_c   1.000
_cell.angle_alpha   90.00
_cell.angle_beta   90.00
_cell.angle_gamma   90.00
#
_symmetry.space_group_name_H-M   'P 1'
#
loop_
_entity.id
_entity.type
_entity.pdbx_description
1 polymer ?
#
loop_
_entity_poly.entity_id
_entity_poly.type
_entity_poly.pdbx_seq_one_letter_code
_entity_poly.pdbx_strand_id
1 'polypeptide(L)'
;MFRNLKILSDIRWLVGKMSFKVRRPSRDILEIYEDNELVARYLYGRHLFKPYFYPLNAPGGLCVTEDGPSDHIHHRSMWTAHGDINGVDFWTERSESGRQVVKNA
;
A
#
# COMPACT_ATOMS: atom_id res chain seq x y z
N MET A 1 -54.61 7.03 -13.78
CA MET A 1 -53.85 5.82 -13.39
C MET A 1 -52.36 6.14 -13.53
N PHE A 2 -51.75 6.75 -12.52
CA PHE A 2 -50.32 7.08 -12.50
C PHE A 2 -49.68 6.27 -11.37
N ARG A 3 -48.83 5.31 -11.73
CA ARG A 3 -48.06 4.50 -10.78
C ARG A 3 -46.94 5.38 -10.23
N ASN A 4 -47.06 5.77 -8.96
CA ASN A 4 -45.97 6.34 -8.18
C ASN A 4 -44.87 5.29 -7.99
N LEU A 5 -43.80 5.40 -8.77
CA LEU A 5 -42.60 4.59 -8.63
C LEU A 5 -41.64 5.32 -7.68
N LYS A 6 -41.74 5.07 -6.37
CA LYS A 6 -40.70 5.42 -5.40
C LYS A 6 -39.50 4.49 -5.64
N ILE A 7 -38.60 4.85 -6.55
CA ILE A 7 -37.35 4.09 -6.82
C ILE A 7 -36.10 4.75 -6.23
N LEU A 8 -36.25 5.81 -5.42
CA LEU A 8 -35.09 6.59 -4.95
C LEU A 8 -34.81 6.56 -3.44
N SER A 9 -35.46 5.69 -2.65
CA SER A 9 -35.14 5.56 -1.21
C SER A 9 -34.25 4.37 -0.85
N ASP A 10 -34.08 3.40 -1.76
CA ASP A 10 -33.52 2.09 -1.41
C ASP A 10 -32.13 1.83 -2.01
N ILE A 11 -31.53 2.85 -2.65
CA ILE A 11 -30.08 2.88 -2.90
C ILE A 11 -29.38 3.34 -1.60
N ARG A 12 -29.68 2.66 -0.49
CA ARG A 12 -28.72 2.56 0.59
C ARG A 12 -27.72 1.54 0.09
N TRP A 13 -26.64 2.04 -0.45
CA TRP A 13 -25.38 1.32 -0.56
C TRP A 13 -25.31 0.21 0.50
N LEU A 14 -25.30 -1.04 0.04
CA LEU A 14 -24.79 -2.20 0.79
C LEU A 14 -23.27 -2.03 1.03
N VAL A 15 -22.82 -0.80 1.31
CA VAL A 15 -21.48 -0.52 1.77
C VAL A 15 -21.54 -0.83 3.25
N GLY A 16 -21.31 -2.10 3.56
CA GLY A 16 -20.82 -2.47 4.88
C GLY A 16 -19.71 -1.50 5.25
N LYS A 17 -19.70 -1.03 6.50
CA LYS A 17 -18.69 -0.07 6.96
C LYS A 17 -17.31 -0.70 6.77
N MET A 18 -16.57 -0.27 5.75
CA MET A 18 -15.19 -0.68 5.52
C MET A 18 -14.36 -0.31 6.74
N SER A 19 -13.69 -1.30 7.32
CA SER A 19 -12.94 -1.16 8.57
C SER A 19 -11.59 -1.85 8.44
N PHE A 20 -10.53 -1.05 8.47
CA PHE A 20 -9.18 -1.58 8.48
C PHE A 20 -8.71 -1.87 9.90
N LYS A 21 -8.05 -3.02 10.09
CA LYS A 21 -7.29 -3.37 11.29
C LYS A 21 -5.81 -3.38 10.96
N VAL A 22 -5.02 -2.70 11.77
CA VAL A 22 -3.56 -2.71 11.62
C VAL A 22 -2.97 -3.66 12.65
N ARG A 23 -2.08 -4.54 12.20
CA ARG A 23 -1.26 -5.41 13.05
C ARG A 23 0.21 -5.07 12.87
N ARG A 24 1.00 -5.32 13.90
CA ARG A 24 2.46 -5.12 13.88
C ARG A 24 3.16 -6.44 14.18
N PRO A 25 3.38 -7.30 13.17
CA PRO A 25 4.00 -8.60 13.40
C PRO A 25 5.49 -8.50 13.77
N SER A 26 6.16 -7.40 13.41
CA SER A 26 7.56 -7.15 13.77
C SER A 26 7.83 -5.64 13.90
N ARG A 27 9.06 -5.29 14.25
CA ARG A 27 9.49 -3.88 14.40
C ARG A 27 9.52 -3.09 13.09
N ASP A 28 9.48 -3.78 11.95
CA ASP A 28 9.76 -3.20 10.62
C ASP A 28 8.58 -3.37 9.64
N ILE A 29 7.45 -3.93 10.11
CA ILE A 29 6.30 -4.30 9.29
C ILE A 29 4.99 -3.90 9.98
N LEU A 30 4.08 -3.28 9.23
CA LEU A 30 2.66 -3.18 9.58
C LEU A 30 1.87 -3.99 8.56
N GLU A 31 0.87 -4.73 9.02
CA GLU A 31 -0.08 -5.42 8.16
C GLU A 31 -1.44 -4.75 8.28
N ILE A 32 -2.07 -4.47 7.15
CA ILE A 32 -3.36 -3.82 7.04
C ILE A 32 -4.36 -4.86 6.57
N TYR A 33 -5.37 -5.11 7.38
CA TYR A 33 -6.42 -6.09 7.12
C TYR A 33 -7.76 -5.39 6.95
N GLU A 34 -8.56 -5.87 6.00
CA GLU A 34 -10.01 -5.68 6.00
C GLU A 34 -10.65 -7.01 6.40
N ASP A 35 -11.47 -7.01 7.44
CA ASP A 35 -11.95 -8.22 8.11
C ASP A 35 -10.82 -9.20 8.48
N ASN A 36 -10.65 -10.27 7.71
CA ASN A 36 -9.60 -11.27 7.85
C ASN A 36 -8.69 -11.38 6.62
N GLU A 37 -8.88 -10.53 5.61
CA GLU A 37 -8.08 -10.51 4.39
C GLU A 37 -6.94 -9.49 4.51
N LEU A 38 -5.73 -9.90 4.14
CA LEU A 38 -4.59 -8.99 4.09
C LEU A 38 -4.73 -8.09 2.87
N VAL A 39 -4.88 -6.78 3.09
CA VAL A 39 -4.96 -5.77 2.03
C VAL A 39 -3.56 -5.33 1.62
N ALA A 40 -2.72 -4.99 2.59
CA ALA A 40 -1.34 -4.60 2.30
C ALA A 40 -0.40 -4.81 3.49
N ARG A 41 0.90 -4.90 3.24
CA ARG A 41 1.92 -4.67 4.28
C ARG A 41 2.68 -3.41 4.02
N TYR A 42 2.88 -2.59 5.02
CA TYR A 42 3.83 -1.49 4.99
C TYR A 42 5.17 -1.97 5.53
N LEU A 43 6.17 -2.00 4.66
CA LEU A 43 7.55 -2.41 4.96
C LEU A 43 8.38 -1.14 5.16
N TYR A 44 8.97 -0.96 6.33
CA TYR A 44 9.69 0.28 6.69
C TYR A 44 10.97 0.03 7.49
N GLY A 45 11.52 -1.18 7.42
CA GLY A 45 12.77 -1.53 8.08
C GLY A 45 13.93 -0.67 7.59
N ARG A 46 14.86 -0.35 8.50
CA ARG A 46 16.01 0.54 8.21
C ARG A 46 17.02 -0.04 7.21
N HIS A 47 16.90 -1.31 6.88
CA HIS A 47 17.70 -1.99 5.86
C HIS A 47 17.22 -1.67 4.43
N LEU A 48 16.00 -1.16 4.27
CA LEU A 48 15.44 -0.74 2.99
C LEU A 48 15.95 0.65 2.60
N PHE A 49 16.02 0.92 1.29
CA PHE A 49 16.29 2.26 0.79
C PHE A 49 15.10 3.20 0.98
N LYS A 50 13.90 2.65 0.91
CA LYS A 50 12.65 3.40 1.04
C LYS A 50 11.56 2.50 1.61
N PRO A 51 10.62 3.05 2.39
CA PRO A 51 9.47 2.29 2.82
C PRO A 51 8.48 2.14 1.66
N TYR A 52 7.76 1.03 1.62
CA TYR A 52 6.82 0.73 0.54
C TYR A 52 5.74 -0.25 0.99
N PHE A 53 4.70 -0.41 0.18
CA PHE A 53 3.64 -1.38 0.41
C PHE A 53 3.82 -2.60 -0.47
N TYR A 54 3.91 -3.80 0.12
CA TYR A 54 3.87 -5.06 -0.63
C TYR A 54 3.52 -6.26 0.26
N PRO A 55 2.64 -7.18 -0.17
CA PRO A 55 1.80 -7.09 -1.38
C PRO A 55 0.75 -5.97 -1.26
N LEU A 56 0.16 -5.58 -2.39
CA LEU A 56 -1.11 -4.86 -2.43
C LEU A 56 -2.14 -5.80 -3.06
N ASN A 57 -3.13 -6.21 -2.27
CA ASN A 57 -4.10 -7.21 -2.65
C ASN A 57 -5.46 -6.58 -2.98
N ALA A 58 -6.07 -7.03 -4.06
CA ALA A 58 -7.50 -6.87 -4.34
C ALA A 58 -8.33 -7.86 -3.49
N PRO A 59 -9.66 -7.67 -3.40
CA PRO A 59 -10.55 -8.61 -2.70
C PRO A 59 -10.34 -10.05 -3.15
N GLY A 60 -10.36 -10.99 -2.20
CA GLY A 60 -10.03 -12.39 -2.46
C GLY A 60 -8.53 -12.69 -2.50
N GLY A 61 -7.68 -11.75 -2.08
CA GLY A 61 -6.25 -11.95 -1.88
C GLY A 61 -5.40 -11.93 -3.15
N LEU A 62 -5.93 -11.44 -4.27
CA LEU A 62 -5.19 -11.32 -5.52
C LEU A 62 -4.19 -10.15 -5.43
N CYS A 63 -2.89 -10.45 -5.43
CA CYS A 63 -1.86 -9.41 -5.48
C CYS A 63 -1.87 -8.72 -6.85
N VAL A 64 -2.00 -7.39 -6.86
CA VAL A 64 -2.09 -6.58 -8.10
C VAL A 64 -0.83 -5.77 -8.42
N THR A 65 0.23 -5.99 -7.64
CA THR A 65 1.52 -5.31 -7.73
C THR A 65 2.66 -6.30 -7.66
N GLU A 66 3.85 -5.90 -8.12
CA GLU A 66 5.09 -6.68 -8.03
C GLU A 66 6.14 -5.91 -7.21
N ASP A 67 7.03 -6.64 -6.52
CA ASP A 67 8.14 -6.06 -5.75
C ASP A 67 9.49 -6.43 -6.38
N GLY A 68 10.11 -5.45 -7.04
CA GLY A 68 11.42 -5.60 -7.67
C GLY A 68 11.42 -6.55 -8.88
N PRO A 69 10.74 -6.19 -9.99
CA PRO A 69 10.88 -6.88 -11.27
C PRO A 69 12.34 -7.03 -11.69
N SER A 70 12.66 -8.06 -12.46
CA SER A 70 14.05 -8.42 -12.81
C SER A 70 14.80 -7.35 -13.59
N ASP A 71 14.10 -6.53 -14.39
CA ASP A 71 14.69 -5.45 -15.16
C ASP A 71 14.76 -4.13 -14.38
N HIS A 72 14.01 -3.99 -13.28
CA HIS A 72 13.93 -2.78 -12.47
C HIS A 72 13.72 -3.10 -10.98
N ILE A 73 14.75 -3.65 -10.32
CA ILE A 73 14.70 -4.07 -8.90
C ILE A 73 14.31 -2.97 -7.90
N HIS A 74 14.43 -1.70 -8.31
CA HIS A 74 14.09 -0.52 -7.50
C HIS A 74 12.62 -0.09 -7.66
N HIS A 75 11.84 -0.76 -8.52
CA HIS A 75 10.39 -0.59 -8.63
C HIS A 75 9.68 -1.41 -7.55
N ARG A 76 9.32 -0.73 -6.45
CA ARG A 76 8.83 -1.34 -5.21
C ARG A 76 7.30 -1.25 -5.07
N SER A 77 6.55 -2.05 -5.82
CA SER A 77 5.08 -2.14 -5.68
C SER A 77 4.39 -0.76 -5.61
N MET A 78 3.92 -0.30 -4.44
CA MET A 78 3.47 1.06 -4.20
C MET A 78 4.42 1.77 -3.22
N TRP A 79 5.14 2.77 -3.71
CA TRP A 79 6.14 3.53 -2.96
C TRP A 79 6.16 4.98 -3.43
N THR A 80 6.81 5.85 -2.66
CA THR A 80 7.17 7.20 -3.10
C THR A 80 8.69 7.28 -3.21
N ALA A 81 9.19 7.79 -4.33
CA ALA A 81 10.60 8.09 -4.52
C ALA A 81 10.75 9.36 -5.36
N HIS A 82 11.89 10.01 -5.20
CA HIS A 82 12.27 11.17 -5.99
C HIS A 82 13.59 10.83 -6.68
N GLY A 83 13.84 11.39 -7.87
CA GLY A 83 15.14 11.28 -8.53
C GLY A 83 16.18 12.09 -7.77
N ASP A 84 16.57 13.24 -8.31
CA ASP A 84 17.52 14.13 -7.64
C ASP A 84 16.83 15.03 -6.60
N ILE A 85 17.30 14.97 -5.35
CA ILE A 85 17.08 16.00 -4.34
C ILE A 85 18.44 16.50 -3.86
N ASN A 86 18.81 17.72 -4.25
CA ASN A 86 20.08 18.37 -3.87
C ASN A 86 21.32 17.51 -4.19
N GLY A 87 21.34 16.85 -5.35
CA GLY A 87 22.44 15.99 -5.80
C GLY A 87 22.41 14.57 -5.23
N VAL A 88 21.33 14.18 -4.55
CA VAL A 88 21.15 12.83 -3.97
C VAL A 88 20.00 12.11 -4.67
N ASP A 89 20.26 10.90 -5.17
CA ASP A 89 19.29 10.05 -5.83
C ASP A 89 18.50 9.18 -4.81
N PHE A 90 17.18 9.33 -4.76
CA PHE A 90 16.29 8.51 -3.91
C PHE A 90 15.44 7.50 -4.71
N TRP A 91 15.64 7.42 -6.03
CA TRP A 91 14.96 6.53 -6.95
C TRP A 91 15.67 5.18 -7.00
N THR A 92 16.96 5.20 -7.28
CA THR A 92 17.77 3.98 -7.36
C THR A 92 18.06 3.38 -5.98
N GLU A 93 18.52 2.13 -5.96
CA GLU A 93 18.84 1.38 -4.74
C GLU A 93 20.28 0.86 -4.80
N ARG A 94 21.22 1.78 -5.01
CA ARG A 94 22.65 1.50 -5.05
C ARG A 94 23.32 1.98 -3.76
N SER A 95 24.56 1.58 -3.54
CA SER A 95 25.32 1.92 -2.33
C SER A 95 25.35 3.42 -2.00
N GLU A 96 25.35 4.26 -3.02
CA GLU A 96 25.42 5.73 -2.98
C GLU A 96 24.06 6.42 -2.91
N SER A 97 22.96 5.68 -3.11
CA SER A 97 21.61 6.24 -3.12
C SER A 97 21.19 6.73 -1.73
N GLY A 98 20.39 7.80 -1.72
CA GLY A 98 19.74 8.30 -0.52
C GLY A 98 18.74 7.30 0.06
N ARG A 99 18.44 7.46 1.35
CA ARG A 99 17.48 6.61 2.07
C ARG A 99 16.34 7.41 2.67
N GLN A 100 15.12 6.89 2.52
CA GLN A 100 13.94 7.36 3.23
C GLN A 100 13.75 6.51 4.48
N VAL A 101 13.78 7.14 5.66
CA VAL A 101 13.73 6.45 6.95
C VAL A 101 12.53 6.91 7.75
N VAL A 102 11.71 5.95 8.19
CA VAL A 102 10.56 6.22 9.07
C VAL A 102 11.08 6.49 10.48
N LYS A 103 10.69 7.64 11.06
CA LYS A 103 11.17 8.06 12.39
C LYS A 103 10.37 7.48 13.56
N ASN A 104 9.07 7.23 13.39
CA ASN A 104 8.16 6.93 14.50
C ASN A 104 7.10 5.88 14.11
N ALA A 105 7.52 4.68 13.68
CA ALA A 105 6.58 3.59 13.47
C ALA A 105 6.22 2.91 14.79
#